data_AF-A0A4Y5YNR2-F1
#
_entry.id   AF-A0A4Y5YNR2-F1
#
_cell.length_a   1.000
_cell.length_b   1.000
_cell.length_c   1.000
_cell.angle_alpha   90.00
_cell.angle_beta   90.00
_cell.angle_gamma   90.00
#
_symmetry.space_group_name_H-M   'P 1'
#
loop_
_entity.id
_entity.type
_entity.pdbx_description
1 polymer ?
#
loop_
_entity_poly.entity_id
_entity_poly.type
_entity_poly.pdbx_seq_one_letter_code
_entity_poly.pdbx_strand_id
1 'polypeptide(L)'
;MTTQHTSGSKAAPTKIVTTPTGRIMRINVDEAGVPLPTGTPAPPVVTTAVTDPARRADVLFRKRLDEGHEISSWWMIGAFVVTSGLVILLLSGVPGIA
;
A
#
# COMPACT_ATOMS: atom_id res chain seq x y z
N MET A 1 -22.36 31.74 52.05
CA MET A 1 -21.64 31.10 50.91
C MET A 1 -22.31 31.59 49.64
N THR A 2 -21.65 32.46 48.88
CA THR A 2 -22.25 33.11 47.70
C THR A 2 -21.59 32.54 46.45
N THR A 3 -22.38 31.91 45.57
CA THR A 3 -21.93 31.31 44.31
C THR A 3 -21.90 32.38 43.21
N GLN A 4 -20.71 32.71 42.72
CA GLN A 4 -20.50 33.59 41.56
C GLN A 4 -20.81 32.82 40.26
N HIS A 5 -21.91 33.18 39.60
CA HIS A 5 -22.20 32.76 38.23
C HIS A 5 -21.58 33.80 37.28
N THR A 6 -20.51 33.43 36.59
CA THR A 6 -19.95 34.24 35.49
C THR A 6 -20.72 33.97 34.20
N SER A 7 -21.72 34.80 33.92
CA SER A 7 -22.36 34.86 32.61
C SER A 7 -21.50 35.67 31.64
N GLY A 8 -21.05 35.02 30.57
CA GLY A 8 -20.86 35.66 29.26
C GLY A 8 -19.45 36.14 28.87
N SER A 9 -18.73 35.32 28.11
CA SER A 9 -17.94 35.81 26.98
C SER A 9 -18.18 34.88 25.80
N LYS A 10 -18.86 35.38 24.76
CA LYS A 10 -19.11 34.63 23.52
C LYS A 10 -17.76 34.42 22.84
N ALA A 11 -17.27 33.18 22.81
CA ALA A 11 -16.00 32.84 22.19
C ALA A 11 -15.97 33.32 20.73
N ALA A 12 -14.90 34.01 20.35
CA ALA A 12 -14.68 34.46 18.98
C ALA A 12 -14.75 33.27 18.01
N PRO A 13 -15.29 33.43 16.79
CA PRO A 13 -15.35 32.34 15.82
C PRO A 13 -13.93 31.92 15.45
N THR A 14 -13.55 30.68 15.81
CA THR A 14 -12.24 30.11 15.46
C THR A 14 -12.39 29.15 14.29
N LYS A 15 -11.57 29.31 13.25
CA LYS A 15 -11.47 28.33 12.16
C LYS A 15 -10.44 27.25 12.53
N ILE A 16 -10.80 25.98 12.34
CA ILE A 16 -9.93 24.84 12.58
C ILE A 16 -9.25 24.48 11.26
N VAL A 17 -7.92 24.47 11.25
CA VAL A 17 -7.11 24.09 10.08
C VAL A 17 -6.19 22.92 10.48
N THR A 18 -6.24 21.84 9.70
CA THR A 18 -5.34 20.69 9.87
C THR A 18 -4.07 20.93 9.04
N THR A 19 -2.92 21.03 9.70
CA THR A 19 -1.61 21.16 9.05
C THR A 19 -1.24 19.85 8.34
N PRO A 20 -0.41 19.85 7.27
CA PRO A 20 0.00 18.63 6.57
C PRO A 20 0.62 17.54 7.45
N THR A 21 1.18 17.92 8.61
CA THR A 21 1.73 17.00 9.63
C THR A 21 0.65 16.44 10.58
N GLY A 22 -0.64 16.71 10.34
CA GLY A 22 -1.76 16.23 11.16
C GLY A 22 -2.02 17.02 12.44
N ARG A 23 -1.27 18.09 12.71
CA ARG A 23 -1.50 18.98 13.86
C ARG A 23 -2.73 19.87 13.60
N ILE A 24 -3.58 20.02 14.61
CA ILE A 24 -4.76 20.90 14.56
C ILE A 24 -4.36 22.31 15.02
N MET A 25 -4.49 23.30 14.14
CA MET A 25 -4.27 24.72 14.45
C MET A 25 -5.62 25.46 14.53
N ARG A 26 -5.82 26.24 15.60
CA ARG A 26 -6.99 27.09 15.79
C ARG A 26 -6.60 28.53 15.50
N ILE A 27 -7.19 29.14 14.48
CA ILE A 27 -6.94 30.53 14.12
C ILE A 27 -8.09 31.43 14.57
N ASN A 28 -7.76 32.61 15.09
CA ASN A 28 -8.75 33.64 15.39
C ASN A 28 -9.12 34.33 14.07
N VAL A 29 -10.42 34.44 13.75
CA VAL A 29 -10.89 34.87 12.42
C VAL A 29 -10.58 36.35 12.12
N ASP A 30 -10.28 37.16 13.14
CA ASP A 30 -9.94 38.58 12.98
C ASP A 30 -8.52 38.83 12.42
N GLU A 31 -7.66 37.80 12.36
CA GLU A 31 -6.30 37.88 11.80
C GLU A 31 -6.20 37.20 10.41
N ALA A 32 -7.30 37.12 9.66
CA ALA A 32 -7.32 36.53 8.31
C ALA A 32 -7.19 37.59 7.18
N GLY A 33 -6.54 38.72 7.46
CA GLY A 33 -6.39 39.86 6.53
C GLY A 33 -5.08 39.92 5.74
N VAL A 34 -4.17 38.94 5.88
CA VAL A 34 -2.92 38.90 5.10
C VAL A 34 -3.04 37.82 4.02
N PRO A 35 -3.03 38.17 2.71
CA PRO A 35 -3.02 37.18 1.65
C PRO A 35 -1.72 36.38 1.69
N LEU A 36 -1.79 35.09 2.02
CA LEU A 36 -0.69 34.17 1.69
C LEU A 36 -0.70 33.93 0.17
N PRO A 37 0.45 33.98 -0.51
CA PRO A 37 0.53 33.72 -1.94
C PRO A 37 0.07 32.29 -2.24
N THR A 38 -1.10 32.16 -2.85
CA THR A 38 -1.58 30.95 -3.52
C THR A 38 -0.77 30.76 -4.80
N GLY A 39 0.39 30.12 -4.69
CA GLY A 39 1.27 29.97 -5.85
C GLY A 39 2.52 29.15 -5.60
N THR A 40 2.37 27.91 -5.12
CA THR A 40 3.46 26.92 -5.27
C THR A 40 2.82 25.56 -5.50
N PRO A 41 3.04 24.91 -6.66
CA PRO A 41 2.75 23.50 -6.81
C PRO A 41 3.56 22.75 -5.76
N ALA A 42 2.87 22.10 -4.82
CA ALA A 42 3.55 21.20 -3.90
C ALA A 42 4.29 20.15 -4.74
N PRO A 43 5.58 19.86 -4.45
CA PRO A 43 6.23 18.70 -5.04
C PRO A 43 5.36 17.47 -4.76
N PRO A 44 5.33 16.44 -5.64
CA PRO A 44 4.61 15.23 -5.34
C PRO A 44 5.13 14.74 -3.99
N VAL A 45 4.29 14.83 -2.97
CA VAL A 45 4.54 14.22 -1.69
C VAL A 45 4.55 12.75 -2.01
N VAL A 46 5.74 12.22 -2.27
CA VAL A 46 6.01 10.81 -2.07
C VAL A 46 5.88 10.66 -0.57
N THR A 47 4.64 10.53 -0.11
CA THR A 47 4.36 9.92 1.16
C THR A 47 5.05 8.58 1.00
N THR A 48 6.25 8.47 1.57
CA THR A 48 6.64 7.27 2.26
C THR A 48 5.61 7.12 3.37
N ALA A 49 4.37 6.81 2.96
CA ALA A 49 3.37 6.26 3.81
C ALA A 49 4.14 5.16 4.51
N VAL A 50 4.12 5.19 5.83
CA VAL A 50 4.30 3.98 6.61
C VAL A 50 3.31 3.01 5.98
N THR A 51 3.80 2.27 4.99
CA THR A 51 2.99 1.39 4.18
C THR A 51 2.94 0.20 5.06
N ASP A 52 2.00 0.28 6.01
CA ASP A 52 1.53 -0.84 6.80
C ASP A 52 1.61 -2.05 5.87
N PRO A 53 2.46 -3.05 6.19
CA PRO A 53 2.63 -4.21 5.34
C PRO A 53 1.28 -4.85 5.00
N ALA A 54 0.25 -4.70 5.84
CA ALA A 54 -1.12 -5.16 5.59
C ALA A 54 -1.89 -4.33 4.54
N ARG A 55 -1.47 -3.09 4.24
CA ARG A 55 -2.08 -2.22 3.23
C ARG A 55 -1.46 -2.33 1.84
N ARG A 56 -0.47 -3.20 1.66
CA ARG A 56 0.10 -3.41 0.33
C ARG A 56 -0.85 -4.23 -0.53
N ALA A 57 -1.14 -3.73 -1.72
CA ALA A 57 -2.12 -4.33 -2.64
C ALA A 57 -1.77 -5.77 -3.04
N ASP A 58 -0.47 -6.09 -3.08
CA ASP A 58 0.02 -7.44 -3.29
C ASP A 58 -0.32 -8.38 -2.13
N VAL A 59 -0.38 -7.92 -0.88
CA VAL A 59 -0.73 -8.78 0.27
C VAL A 59 -2.22 -9.15 0.27
N LEU A 60 -3.10 -8.29 -0.24
CA LEU A 60 -4.54 -8.55 -0.29
C LEU A 60 -4.91 -9.71 -1.23
N PHE A 61 -4.11 -9.96 -2.27
CA PHE A 61 -4.39 -10.97 -3.30
C PHE A 61 -3.30 -12.03 -3.45
N ARG A 62 -2.15 -11.88 -2.79
CA ARG A 62 -1.11 -12.91 -2.78
C ARG A 62 -1.58 -14.08 -1.95
N LYS A 63 -1.99 -15.15 -2.64
CA LYS A 63 -2.17 -16.46 -2.04
C LYS A 63 -0.85 -16.91 -1.42
N ARG A 64 -0.81 -17.03 -0.10
CA ARG A 64 0.29 -17.69 0.61
C ARG A 64 0.03 -19.19 0.54
N LEU A 65 1.04 -19.94 0.11
CA LEU A 65 1.08 -21.37 0.31
C LEU A 65 1.56 -21.61 1.75
N ASP A 66 1.09 -22.67 2.40
CA ASP A 66 1.48 -22.97 3.78
C ASP A 66 3.00 -23.07 3.93
N GLU A 67 3.52 -22.60 5.08
CA GLU A 67 4.91 -22.80 5.45
C GLU A 67 5.24 -24.31 5.46
N GLY A 68 6.12 -24.74 4.56
CA GLY A 68 6.45 -26.15 4.33
C GLY A 68 5.81 -26.78 3.08
N HIS A 69 5.16 -25.98 2.22
CA HIS A 69 4.70 -26.48 0.92
C HIS A 69 5.89 -26.79 -0.01
N GLU A 70 6.34 -28.04 0.01
CA GLU A 70 7.41 -28.53 -0.86
C GLU A 70 6.84 -28.97 -2.21
N ILE A 71 7.53 -28.60 -3.29
CA ILE A 71 7.17 -29.06 -4.62
C ILE A 71 7.46 -30.58 -4.70
N SER A 72 6.47 -31.38 -5.12
CA SER A 72 6.68 -32.81 -5.26
C SER A 72 7.75 -33.10 -6.33
N SER A 73 8.81 -33.79 -5.95
CA SER A 73 9.92 -34.14 -6.86
C SER A 73 9.48 -35.03 -8.03
N TRP A 74 8.34 -35.72 -7.90
CA TRP A 74 7.72 -36.48 -8.98
C TRP A 74 7.38 -35.63 -10.21
N TRP A 75 7.18 -34.32 -10.06
CA TRP A 75 7.02 -33.42 -11.21
C TRP A 75 8.28 -33.32 -12.06
N MET A 76 9.45 -33.20 -11.42
CA MET A 76 10.74 -33.13 -12.13
C MET A 76 11.08 -34.47 -12.78
N ILE A 77 10.82 -35.57 -12.08
CA ILE A 77 11.01 -36.93 -12.60
C ILE A 77 10.08 -37.18 -13.79
N GLY A 78 8.80 -36.81 -13.67
CA GLY A 78 7.82 -36.93 -14.74
C GLY A 78 8.20 -36.12 -15.97
N ALA A 79 8.62 -34.87 -15.79
CA ALA A 79 9.09 -34.03 -16.89
C ALA A 79 10.29 -34.67 -17.61
N PHE A 80 11.28 -35.17 -16.87
CA PHE A 80 12.42 -35.86 -17.44
C PHE A 80 12.00 -37.09 -18.24
N VAL A 81 11.20 -37.99 -17.66
CA VAL A 81 10.75 -39.23 -18.31
C VAL A 81 9.94 -38.93 -19.58
N VAL A 82 9.05 -37.93 -19.55
CA VAL A 82 8.25 -37.53 -20.71
C VAL A 82 9.14 -36.97 -21.82
N THR A 83 10.05 -36.05 -21.51
CA THR A 83 10.94 -35.45 -22.52
C THR A 83 11.90 -36.48 -23.10
N SER A 84 12.53 -37.31 -22.27
CA SER A 84 13.41 -38.38 -22.75
C SER A 84 12.65 -39.42 -23.57
N GLY A 85 11.47 -39.84 -23.12
CA GLY A 85 10.60 -40.75 -23.86
C GLY A 85 10.21 -40.19 -25.22
N LEU A 86 9.87 -38.91 -25.30
CA LEU A 86 9.58 -38.23 -26.56
C LEU A 86 10.78 -38.25 -27.51
N VAL A 87 11.98 -37.88 -27.02
CA VAL A 87 13.21 -37.91 -27.84
C VAL A 87 13.50 -39.32 -28.34
N ILE A 88 13.40 -40.33 -27.47
CA ILE A 88 13.61 -41.73 -27.84
C ILE A 88 12.58 -42.15 -28.88
N LEU A 89 11.31 -41.80 -28.74
CA LEU A 89 10.27 -42.10 -29.71
C LEU A 89 10.56 -41.45 -31.06
N LEU A 90 10.98 -40.19 -31.09
CA LEU A 90 11.33 -39.50 -32.33
C LEU A 90 12.54 -40.14 -33.02
N LEU A 91 13.57 -40.52 -32.27
CA LEU A 91 14.77 -41.15 -32.82
C LEU A 91 14.55 -42.63 -33.21
N SER A 92 13.71 -43.35 -32.48
CA SER A 92 13.45 -44.78 -32.69
C SER A 92 12.27 -45.04 -33.63
N GLY A 93 11.45 -44.02 -33.88
CA GLY A 93 10.27 -44.07 -34.75
C GLY A 93 10.56 -43.78 -36.22
N VAL A 94 11.82 -43.56 -36.62
CA VAL A 94 12.25 -43.49 -38.03
C VAL A 94 12.66 -44.89 -38.49
N PRO A 95 11.82 -45.61 -39.27
CA PRO A 95 12.22 -46.89 -39.84
C PRO A 95 13.07 -46.64 -41.09
N GLY A 96 14.34 -47.05 -41.06
CA GLY A 96 15.19 -47.17 -42.26
C GLY A 96 15.88 -45.89 -42.73
N ILE A 97 17.10 -45.66 -42.24
CA ILE A 97 18.20 -45.08 -43.02
C ILE A 97 19.28 -46.16 -43.17
N ALA A 98 18.99 -47.15 -44.01
CA ALA A 98 19.91 -48.15 -44.54
C ALA A 98 19.42 -48.56 -45.93
#